data_AF-A0A1H6V9L3-F1
#
_entry.id   AF-A0A1H6V9L3-F1
#
_cell.length_a   1.000
_cell.length_b   1.000
_cell.length_c   1.000
_cell.angle_alpha   90.00
_cell.angle_beta   90.00
_cell.angle_gamma   90.00
#
_symmetry.space_group_name_H-M   'P 1'
#
loop_
_entity.id
_entity.type
_entity.pdbx_description
1 polymer ?
#
loop_
_entity_poly.entity_id
_entity_poly.type
_entity_poly.pdbx_seq_one_letter_code
_entity_poly.pdbx_strand_id
1 'polypeptide(L)'
;MFRRPGPSVPSPARLAELRDLGSPSAAARAGAEFGRETHFAADLLRVRPWLSPDTPGRELPGHLLAEEWTGFLALLGEPGPWVYASSVSDLQRLLGSYAQLAATQASAPGGAGEAGAGSLLGRLGYAPTPERLSLEVGFWALAAGLAEARRASRRRG
;
A
#
# COMPACT_ATOMS: atom_id res chain seq x y z
N MET A 1 -31.61 -27.93 4.83
CA MET A 1 -31.56 -26.52 4.36
C MET A 1 -30.14 -26.01 4.54
N PHE A 2 -29.35 -25.96 3.47
CA PHE A 2 -28.00 -25.39 3.52
C PHE A 2 -28.10 -23.87 3.42
N ARG A 3 -27.70 -23.14 4.46
CA ARG A 3 -27.45 -21.70 4.37
C ARG A 3 -26.30 -21.51 3.37
N ARG A 4 -26.58 -20.96 2.20
CA ARG A 4 -25.53 -20.38 1.35
C ARG A 4 -24.86 -19.26 2.16
N PRO A 5 -23.52 -19.24 2.30
CA PRO A 5 -22.87 -18.02 2.75
C PRO A 5 -23.23 -16.95 1.72
N GLY A 6 -23.95 -15.90 2.16
CA GLY A 6 -24.20 -14.74 1.33
C GLY A 6 -22.87 -14.13 0.89
N PRO A 7 -22.83 -13.36 -0.22
CA PRO A 7 -21.63 -12.65 -0.61
C PRO A 7 -21.18 -11.80 0.59
N SER A 8 -20.05 -12.17 1.17
CA SER A 8 -19.40 -11.37 2.21
C SER A 8 -19.13 -10.02 1.58
N VAL A 9 -19.92 -9.03 1.98
CA VAL A 9 -19.72 -7.63 1.57
C VAL A 9 -18.27 -7.32 1.91
N PRO A 10 -17.41 -6.97 0.95
CA PRO A 10 -16.04 -6.63 1.22
C PRO A 10 -16.06 -5.45 2.21
N SER A 11 -15.54 -5.72 3.41
CA SER A 11 -15.46 -4.73 4.48
C SER A 11 -14.68 -3.52 3.95
N PRO A 12 -15.12 -2.28 4.25
CA PRO A 12 -14.49 -1.06 3.74
C PRO A 12 -12.99 -1.06 4.01
N ALA A 13 -12.22 -0.38 3.15
CA ALA A 13 -10.78 -0.13 3.26
C ALA A 13 -10.27 -0.22 4.70
N ARG A 14 -9.85 -1.43 5.05
CA ARG A 14 -9.40 -1.79 6.39
C ARG A 14 -7.90 -1.82 6.39
N LEU A 15 -7.34 -1.54 7.55
CA LEU A 15 -5.95 -1.82 7.80
C LEU A 15 -5.82 -3.31 8.15
N ALA A 16 -5.09 -4.07 7.34
CA ALA A 16 -4.86 -5.50 7.55
C ALA A 16 -3.63 -5.73 8.43
N GLU A 17 -2.61 -4.89 8.29
CA GLU A 17 -1.39 -4.94 9.09
C GLU A 17 -0.88 -3.51 9.39
N LEU A 18 -0.29 -3.32 10.55
CA LEU A 18 0.33 -2.06 10.98
C LEU A 18 1.50 -2.32 11.92
N ARG A 19 2.68 -1.90 11.49
CA ARG A 19 3.91 -1.92 12.28
C ARG A 19 4.47 -0.52 12.45
N ASP A 20 4.75 -0.16 13.70
CA ASP A 20 5.56 1.01 14.02
C ASP A 20 7.04 0.70 13.79
N LEU A 21 7.69 1.46 12.92
CA LEU A 21 9.12 1.39 12.62
C LEU A 21 9.85 2.52 13.35
N GLY A 22 9.89 2.44 14.68
CA GLY A 22 10.58 3.39 15.55
C GLY A 22 12.08 3.14 15.73
N SER A 23 12.62 1.99 15.29
CA SER A 23 14.00 1.58 15.57
C SER A 23 14.57 0.60 14.55
N PRO A 24 15.91 0.46 14.45
CA PRO A 24 16.53 -0.53 13.56
C PRO A 24 16.08 -1.97 13.82
N SER A 25 15.90 -2.35 15.09
CA SER A 25 15.41 -3.69 15.47
C SER A 25 13.94 -3.91 15.10
N ALA A 26 13.11 -2.86 15.11
CA ALA A 26 11.75 -2.94 14.60
C ALA A 26 11.74 -3.11 13.06
N ALA A 27 12.56 -2.33 12.35
CA ALA A 27 12.72 -2.45 10.91
C ALA A 27 13.22 -3.83 10.49
N ALA A 28 14.25 -4.37 11.16
CA ALA A 28 14.79 -5.70 10.87
C ALA A 28 13.73 -6.81 11.07
N ARG A 29 12.92 -6.73 12.13
CA ARG A 29 11.83 -7.69 12.38
C ARG A 29 10.76 -7.60 11.29
N ALA A 30 10.30 -6.40 10.95
CA ALA A 30 9.32 -6.21 9.89
C ALA A 30 9.84 -6.72 8.53
N GLY A 31 11.12 -6.49 8.22
CA GLY A 31 11.75 -7.01 7.01
C GLY A 31 11.83 -8.53 6.98
N ALA A 32 12.14 -9.17 8.10
CA ALA A 32 12.15 -10.63 8.20
C ALA A 32 10.76 -11.25 8.04
N GLU A 33 9.72 -10.58 8.56
CA GLU A 33 8.33 -11.04 8.54
C GLU A 33 7.69 -10.85 7.16
N PHE A 34 7.77 -9.65 6.59
CA PHE A 34 7.01 -9.27 5.39
C PHE A 34 7.86 -9.16 4.13
N GLY A 35 9.19 -9.20 4.23
CA GLY A 35 10.08 -8.95 3.09
C GLY A 35 10.01 -9.98 1.96
N ARG A 36 9.26 -11.08 2.14
CA ARG A 36 8.99 -12.11 1.12
C ARG A 36 7.59 -12.05 0.53
N GLU A 37 6.74 -11.14 1.03
CA GLU A 37 5.39 -10.94 0.51
C GLU A 37 5.45 -10.43 -0.94
N THR A 38 4.59 -11.00 -1.79
CA THR A 38 4.66 -10.88 -3.26
C THR A 38 4.72 -9.43 -3.76
N HIS A 39 4.00 -8.52 -3.10
CA HIS A 39 3.88 -7.13 -3.52
C HIS A 39 4.62 -6.13 -2.62
N PHE A 40 5.23 -6.60 -1.53
CA PHE A 40 5.83 -5.75 -0.51
C PHE A 40 6.90 -4.83 -1.08
N ALA A 41 7.90 -5.41 -1.74
CA ALA A 41 8.99 -4.64 -2.31
C ALA A 41 8.51 -3.72 -3.45
N ALA A 42 7.67 -4.26 -4.34
CA ALA A 42 7.17 -3.54 -5.49
C ALA A 42 6.39 -2.27 -5.10
N ASP A 43 5.50 -2.36 -4.10
CA ASP A 43 4.68 -1.23 -3.67
C ASP A 43 5.50 -0.16 -2.95
N LEU A 44 6.43 -0.57 -2.09
CA LEU A 44 7.26 0.37 -1.34
C LEU A 44 8.26 1.08 -2.27
N LEU A 45 8.86 0.38 -3.23
CA LEU A 45 9.80 0.95 -4.18
C LEU A 45 9.13 1.84 -5.24
N ARG A 46 7.88 1.55 -5.61
CA ARG A 46 7.12 2.30 -6.63
C ARG A 46 7.09 3.81 -6.37
N VAL A 47 7.03 4.21 -5.10
CA VAL A 47 6.92 5.62 -4.70
C VAL A 47 8.23 6.22 -4.19
N ARG A 48 9.36 5.51 -4.38
CA ARG A 48 10.67 5.83 -3.81
C ARG A 48 11.78 5.72 -4.85
N PRO A 49 11.83 6.64 -5.83
CA PRO A 49 12.82 6.60 -6.91
C PRO A 49 14.28 6.75 -6.44
N TRP A 50 14.49 7.11 -5.17
CA TRP A 50 15.81 7.21 -4.56
C TRP A 50 16.34 5.90 -3.97
N LEU A 51 15.50 4.88 -3.83
CA LEU A 51 15.93 3.54 -3.44
C LEU A 51 16.23 2.72 -4.68
N SER A 52 17.17 1.78 -4.57
CA SER A 52 17.47 0.86 -5.67
C SER A 52 16.25 -0.01 -5.97
N PRO A 53 15.83 -0.16 -7.24
CA PRO A 53 14.72 -1.06 -7.60
C PRO A 53 15.03 -2.53 -7.28
N ASP A 54 16.31 -2.88 -7.13
CA ASP A 54 16.77 -4.24 -6.80
C ASP A 54 16.92 -4.46 -5.27
N THR A 55 16.49 -3.49 -4.45
CA THR A 55 16.58 -3.62 -2.99
C THR A 55 15.75 -4.82 -2.51
N PRO A 56 16.35 -5.81 -1.83
CA PRO A 56 15.62 -6.96 -1.31
C PRO A 56 14.52 -6.52 -0.33
N GLY A 57 13.34 -7.14 -0.41
CA GLY A 57 12.20 -6.80 0.46
C GLY A 57 12.52 -6.85 1.95
N ARG A 58 13.38 -7.78 2.37
CA ARG A 58 13.87 -7.90 3.77
C ARG A 58 14.69 -6.71 4.25
N GLU A 59 15.36 -6.00 3.35
CA GLU A 59 16.25 -4.87 3.65
C GLU A 59 15.52 -3.53 3.56
N LEU A 60 14.38 -3.50 2.84
CA LEU A 60 13.60 -2.28 2.60
C LEU A 60 13.22 -1.52 3.86
N PRO A 61 12.64 -2.13 4.92
CA PRO A 61 12.31 -1.38 6.14
C PRO A 61 13.50 -0.66 6.77
N GLY A 62 14.69 -1.26 6.68
CA GLY A 62 15.94 -0.63 7.13
C GLY A 62 16.29 0.61 6.30
N HIS A 63 16.19 0.51 4.98
CA HIS A 63 16.38 1.65 4.07
C HIS A 63 15.32 2.75 4.28
N LEU A 64 14.06 2.38 4.50
CA LEU A 64 12.99 3.32 4.81
C LEU A 64 13.29 4.09 6.10
N LEU A 65 13.70 3.41 7.16
CA LEU A 65 14.11 4.07 8.39
C LEU A 65 15.33 4.98 8.16
N ALA A 66 16.32 4.52 7.38
CA ALA A 66 17.54 5.26 7.10
C ALA A 66 17.31 6.50 6.22
N GLU A 67 16.32 6.51 5.32
CA GLU A 67 16.06 7.61 4.39
C GLU A 67 14.87 8.49 4.83
N GLU A 68 13.83 7.91 5.42
CA GLU A 68 12.54 8.56 5.75
C GLU A 68 12.27 8.67 7.26
N TRP A 69 13.16 8.11 8.10
CA TRP A 69 13.06 8.12 9.58
C TRP A 69 11.84 7.35 10.07
N THR A 70 11.52 7.40 11.36
CA THR A 70 10.42 6.65 11.99
C THR A 70 9.06 6.89 11.33
N GLY A 71 8.22 5.86 11.33
CA GLY A 71 6.92 5.88 10.68
C GLY A 71 6.20 4.53 10.78
N PHE A 72 5.14 4.39 10.02
CA PHE A 72 4.23 3.26 10.03
C PHE A 72 4.31 2.49 8.72
N LEU A 73 4.67 1.21 8.80
CA LEU A 73 4.52 0.26 7.71
C LEU A 73 3.14 -0.38 7.82
N ALA A 74 2.34 -0.32 6.76
CA ALA A 74 0.96 -0.79 6.79
C ALA A 74 0.56 -1.53 5.50
N LEU A 75 -0.32 -2.51 5.66
CA LEU A 75 -1.01 -3.17 4.55
C LEU A 75 -2.48 -2.71 4.55
N LEU A 76 -2.91 -2.07 3.46
CA LEU A 76 -4.27 -1.53 3.36
C LEU A 76 -5.23 -2.60 2.80
N GLY A 77 -5.57 -3.60 3.61
CA GLY A 77 -6.42 -4.74 3.24
C GLY A 77 -5.61 -5.91 2.67
N GLU A 78 -6.12 -7.14 2.78
CA GLU A 78 -5.37 -8.36 2.40
C GLU A 78 -4.86 -8.34 0.94
N PRO A 79 -5.68 -8.00 -0.07
CA PRO A 79 -5.19 -7.83 -1.45
C PRO A 79 -4.63 -6.43 -1.74
N GLY A 80 -4.44 -5.62 -0.70
CA GLY A 80 -4.18 -4.19 -0.82
C GLY A 80 -2.70 -3.83 -1.01
N PRO A 81 -2.42 -2.52 -1.10
CA PRO A 81 -1.07 -2.01 -1.22
C PRO A 81 -0.34 -2.00 0.13
N TRP A 82 0.95 -2.32 0.09
CA TRP A 82 1.87 -1.97 1.17
C TRP A 82 2.26 -0.49 1.09
N VAL A 83 2.18 0.21 2.22
CA VAL A 83 2.53 1.63 2.31
C VAL A 83 3.45 1.88 3.51
N TYR A 84 4.25 2.93 3.41
CA TYR A 84 5.00 3.47 4.54
C TYR A 84 4.66 4.94 4.71
N ALA A 85 4.18 5.31 5.89
CA ALA A 85 3.64 6.63 6.21
C ALA A 85 4.35 7.22 7.42
N SER A 86 4.76 8.49 7.36
CA SER A 86 5.49 9.16 8.45
C SER A 86 4.62 9.50 9.67
N SER A 87 3.29 9.52 9.51
CA SER A 87 2.37 9.91 10.57
C SER A 87 1.02 9.20 10.43
N VAL A 88 0.22 9.21 11.50
CA VAL A 88 -1.16 8.71 11.46
C VAL A 88 -2.00 9.50 10.47
N SER A 89 -1.79 10.82 10.37
CA SER A 89 -2.49 11.67 9.39
C SER A 89 -2.21 11.25 7.95
N ASP A 90 -0.95 10.92 7.63
CA ASP A 90 -0.58 10.43 6.30
C ASP A 90 -1.22 9.07 6.01
N LEU A 91 -1.22 8.18 7.01
CA LEU A 91 -1.87 6.87 6.92
C LEU A 91 -3.38 7.01 6.70
N GLN A 92 -4.05 7.94 7.39
CA GLN A 92 -5.47 8.23 7.21
C GLN A 92 -5.79 8.76 5.80
N ARG A 93 -4.92 9.62 5.24
CA ARG A 93 -5.08 10.11 3.86
C ARG A 93 -4.96 8.97 2.85
N LEU A 94 -3.99 8.08 3.05
CA LEU A 94 -3.81 6.89 2.21
C LEU A 94 -4.99 5.92 2.33
N LEU A 95 -5.46 5.66 3.55
CA LEU A 95 -6.66 4.85 3.81
C LEU A 95 -7.90 5.45 3.14
N GLY A 96 -8.09 6.77 3.23
CA GLY A 96 -9.21 7.47 2.58
C GLY A 96 -9.17 7.37 1.05
N SER A 97 -7.99 7.56 0.45
CA SER A 97 -7.81 7.37 -0.99
C SER A 97 -8.05 5.93 -1.43
N TYR A 98 -7.55 4.95 -0.66
CA TYR A 98 -7.81 3.53 -0.90
C TYR A 98 -9.30 3.16 -0.71
N ALA A 99 -9.99 3.78 0.25
CA ALA A 99 -11.43 3.60 0.47
C ALA A 99 -12.27 4.05 -0.73
N GLN A 100 -11.90 5.17 -1.36
CA GLN A 100 -12.56 5.62 -2.59
C GLN A 100 -12.41 4.58 -3.70
N LEU A 101 -11.21 4.02 -3.87
CA LEU A 101 -10.99 2.96 -4.85
C LEU A 101 -11.81 1.69 -4.52
N ALA A 102 -11.78 1.25 -3.26
CA ALA A 102 -12.51 0.07 -2.81
C ALA A 102 -14.03 0.22 -2.94
N ALA A 103 -14.58 1.43 -2.71
CA ALA A 103 -16.01 1.70 -2.82
C ALA A 103 -16.55 1.48 -4.24
N THR A 104 -15.71 1.63 -5.28
CA THR A 104 -16.14 1.40 -6.66
C THR A 104 -16.48 -0.06 -6.97
N GLN A 105 -16.06 -1.01 -6.12
CA GLN A 105 -16.34 -2.45 -6.32
C GLN A 105 -17.83 -2.77 -6.24
N ALA A 106 -18.57 -2.12 -5.35
CA ALA A 106 -19.99 -2.37 -5.13
C ALA A 106 -20.85 -2.03 -6.37
N SER A 107 -20.33 -1.21 -7.28
CA SER A 107 -21.09 -0.65 -8.41
C SER A 107 -20.99 -1.45 -9.72
N ALA A 108 -20.27 -2.57 -9.78
CA ALA A 108 -20.15 -3.33 -11.04
C ALA A 108 -20.17 -4.86 -10.85
N PRO A 109 -21.16 -5.58 -11.42
CA PRO A 109 -21.11 -7.03 -11.50
C PRO A 109 -20.05 -7.45 -12.53
N GLY A 110 -19.14 -8.33 -12.10
CA GLY A 110 -18.40 -9.28 -12.94
C GLY A 110 -17.64 -8.70 -14.13
N GLY A 111 -16.33 -8.46 -13.94
CA GLY A 111 -15.41 -8.28 -15.06
C GLY A 111 -13.98 -8.33 -14.55
N ALA A 112 -13.37 -9.51 -14.55
CA ALA A 112 -11.92 -9.63 -14.50
C ALA A 112 -11.39 -9.12 -15.85
N GLY A 113 -11.31 -7.80 -16.01
CA GLY A 113 -10.53 -7.21 -17.09
C GLY A 113 -9.05 -7.41 -16.78
N GLU A 114 -8.23 -7.56 -17.82
CA GLU A 114 -6.78 -7.72 -17.71
C GLU A 114 -6.11 -6.43 -17.19
N ALA A 115 -6.34 -6.08 -15.93
CA ALA A 115 -5.43 -5.22 -15.22
C ALA A 115 -4.12 -6.00 -15.06
N GLY A 116 -3.01 -5.43 -15.54
CA GLY A 116 -1.72 -6.12 -15.52
C GLY A 116 -1.38 -6.65 -14.12
N ALA A 117 -0.71 -7.80 -14.03
CA ALA A 117 -0.45 -8.51 -12.78
C ALA A 117 0.25 -7.68 -11.67
N GLY A 118 0.83 -6.53 -12.00
CA GLY A 118 1.42 -5.57 -11.05
C GLY A 118 0.52 -4.41 -10.60
N SER A 119 -0.68 -4.24 -11.18
CA SER A 119 -1.66 -3.19 -10.83
C SER A 119 -2.43 -3.58 -9.56
N LEU A 120 -2.76 -2.57 -8.75
CA LEU A 120 -3.60 -2.72 -7.57
C LEU A 120 -5.01 -3.18 -7.98
N LEU A 121 -5.57 -2.67 -9.08
CA LEU A 121 -6.88 -3.12 -9.58
C LEU A 121 -6.89 -4.61 -9.91
N GLY A 122 -5.79 -5.12 -10.50
CA GLY A 122 -5.64 -6.54 -10.78
C GLY A 122 -5.66 -7.40 -9.52
N ARG A 123 -4.94 -6.95 -8.47
CA ARG A 123 -4.92 -7.62 -7.15
C ARG A 123 -6.29 -7.63 -6.47
N LEU A 124 -7.02 -6.52 -6.60
CA LEU A 124 -8.37 -6.38 -6.06
C LEU A 124 -9.43 -7.12 -6.89
N GLY A 125 -9.08 -7.61 -8.09
CA GLY A 125 -10.02 -8.23 -9.03
C GLY A 125 -11.02 -7.24 -9.61
N TYR A 126 -10.65 -5.96 -9.72
CA TYR A 126 -11.53 -4.89 -10.23
C TYR A 126 -11.32 -4.70 -11.72
N ALA A 127 -12.41 -4.57 -12.48
CA ALA A 127 -12.34 -4.19 -13.88
C ALA A 127 -11.64 -2.81 -14.02
N PRO A 128 -10.67 -2.65 -14.94
CA PRO A 128 -9.93 -1.40 -15.14
C PRO A 128 -10.76 -0.36 -15.92
N THR A 129 -11.79 0.21 -15.29
CA THR A 129 -12.53 1.34 -15.86
C THR A 129 -11.68 2.62 -15.80
N PRO A 130 -11.89 3.62 -16.68
CA PRO A 130 -11.16 4.88 -16.64
C PRO A 130 -11.20 5.57 -15.27
N GLU A 131 -12.34 5.52 -14.59
CA GLU A 131 -12.52 6.03 -13.23
C GLU A 131 -11.61 5.31 -12.23
N ARG A 132 -11.63 3.97 -12.23
CA ARG A 132 -10.80 3.17 -11.31
C ARG A 132 -9.31 3.30 -11.58
N LEU A 133 -8.92 3.36 -12.85
CA LEU A 133 -7.54 3.65 -13.24
C LEU A 133 -7.10 5.04 -12.72
N SER A 134 -7.98 6.04 -12.82
CA SER A 134 -7.68 7.38 -12.29
C SER A 134 -7.55 7.38 -10.77
N LEU A 135 -8.39 6.62 -10.06
CA LEU A 135 -8.29 6.45 -8.61
C LEU A 135 -7.02 5.70 -8.20
N GLU A 136 -6.62 4.66 -8.92
CA GLU A 136 -5.34 3.96 -8.67
C GLU A 136 -4.15 4.91 -8.89
N VAL A 137 -4.13 5.64 -10.00
CA VAL A 137 -3.09 6.66 -10.28
C VAL A 137 -3.05 7.71 -9.18
N GLY A 138 -4.22 8.23 -8.76
CA GLY A 138 -4.34 9.20 -7.69
C GLY A 138 -3.81 8.69 -6.35
N PHE A 139 -4.09 7.43 -6.01
CA PHE A 139 -3.56 6.78 -4.81
C PHE A 139 -2.03 6.74 -4.81
N TRP A 140 -1.42 6.27 -5.91
CA TRP A 140 0.04 6.18 -6.00
C TRP A 140 0.71 7.56 -6.06
N ALA A 141 0.08 8.54 -6.70
CA ALA A 141 0.55 9.92 -6.71
C ALA A 141 0.54 10.54 -5.29
N LEU A 142 -0.53 10.29 -4.51
CA LEU A 142 -0.60 10.72 -3.11
C LEU A 142 0.53 10.07 -2.28
N ALA A 143 0.71 8.76 -2.40
CA ALA A 143 1.76 8.03 -1.69
C ALA A 143 3.17 8.54 -2.03
N ALA A 144 3.45 8.82 -3.31
CA ALA A 144 4.71 9.42 -3.74
C ALA A 144 4.92 10.82 -3.18
N GLY A 145 3.90 11.69 -3.23
CA GLY A 145 4.00 13.05 -2.70
C GLY A 145 4.27 13.07 -1.19
N LEU A 146 3.67 12.14 -0.43
CA LEU A 146 3.94 11.99 1.01
C LEU A 146 5.37 11.53 1.29
N ALA A 147 5.86 10.53 0.53
CA ALA A 147 7.23 10.04 0.67
C ALA A 147 8.28 11.12 0.32
N GLU A 148 8.07 11.89 -0.76
CA GLU A 148 8.94 13.00 -1.13
C GLU A 148 8.94 14.12 -0.10
N ALA A 149 7.76 14.54 0.38
CA ALA A 149 7.65 15.56 1.41
C ALA A 149 8.41 15.16 2.68
N ARG A 150 8.31 13.87 3.06
CA ARG A 150 9.05 13.31 4.18
C ARG A 150 10.56 13.36 3.94
N ARG A 151 11.05 12.85 2.81
CA ARG A 151 12.48 12.89 2.45
C ARG A 151 13.03 14.33 2.44
N ALA A 152 12.28 15.27 1.88
CA ALA A 152 12.65 16.68 1.81
C ALA A 152 12.73 17.33 3.20
N SER A 153 11.82 16.97 4.13
CA SER A 153 11.88 17.44 5.52
C SER A 153 13.17 17.01 6.23
N ARG A 154 13.66 15.79 5.94
CA ARG A 154 14.89 15.26 6.53
C ARG A 154 16.16 15.93 6.02
N ARG A 155 16.23 16.29 4.74
CA ARG A 155 17.41 16.97 4.17
C ARG A 155 17.61 18.39 4.69
N ARG A 156 16.59 18.99 5.32
CA ARG A 156 16.61 20.37 5.82
C ARG A 156 16.92 20.50 7.31
N GLY A 157 16.90 19.40 8.05
CA GLY A 157 17.23 19.35 9.48
C GLY A 157 18.61 18.73 9.68
#